data_AF-A0AAW3B9I6-F1
#
_entry.id   AF-A0AAW3B9I6-F1
#
_cell.length_a   1.000
_cell.length_b   1.000
_cell.length_c   1.000
_cell.angle_alpha   90.00
_cell.angle_beta   90.00
_cell.angle_gamma   90.00
#
_symmetry.space_group_name_H-M   'P 1'
#
loop_
_entity.id
_entity.type
_entity.pdbx_description
1 polymer ?
#
loop_
_entity_poly.entity_id
_entity_poly.type
_entity_poly.pdbx_seq_one_letter_code
_entity_poly.pdbx_strand_id
1 'polypeptide(L)'
;MAAEFTELDEANRKVREWKREAKESAPVSLAGGVDLTMSLDDMQHVVPSLSPFQVLRTNDILTQLVHIPSVTTTAAVSAACGALVTLSLTLQGSREAVAQQALLRRWTHRLLRLVMSAAVSVVFVRFLRQRYPTVRRVSEYENLSSSPEDPCFVANRILTMTSSHAGTHADGPHHFCRSLSHRNYDDAHYSGDAVVLDVAAELRECQQSLAPNTPVAVTVEVLEKARAKLPAAFRDGSRPMWRLLLITCNSRVPGSTRGSTSETLTRPLHSPLPLDVVAPPRVDVTEANSGSARTSSESPWNSYAFLEPEAVAYLHCVFPHLVLVGIDSPSVDPPHAMLPMMHSHHTLLRCGIAILENLRYTRLFPLLERNPGESQRGWVSGSMLTVFNVTQNYDDARGCSVVFFPEEPL
;
A
#
# COMPACT_ATOMS: atom_id res chain seq x y z
N MET A 1 -22.85 22.85 -3.62
CA MET A 1 -23.14 22.05 -4.82
C MET A 1 -22.65 22.69 -6.12
N ALA A 2 -22.89 23.98 -6.43
CA ALA A 2 -22.44 24.54 -7.71
C ALA A 2 -20.90 24.65 -7.90
N ALA A 3 -20.13 24.85 -6.82
CA ALA A 3 -18.67 24.99 -6.90
C ALA A 3 -17.93 23.66 -7.15
N GLU A 4 -18.37 22.54 -6.57
CA GLU A 4 -17.68 21.24 -6.69
C GLU A 4 -17.66 20.70 -8.13
N PHE A 5 -18.70 20.97 -8.93
CA PHE A 5 -18.70 20.58 -10.35
C PHE A 5 -17.63 21.31 -11.16
N THR A 6 -17.20 22.50 -10.72
CA THR A 6 -16.24 23.33 -11.48
C THR A 6 -14.82 22.78 -11.43
N GLU A 7 -14.45 22.06 -10.37
CA GLU A 7 -13.08 21.61 -10.11
C GLU A 7 -12.62 20.58 -11.14
N LEU A 8 -13.42 19.53 -11.37
CA LEU A 8 -13.08 18.52 -12.37
C LEU A 8 -13.30 19.01 -13.80
N ASP A 9 -14.20 19.97 -14.01
CA ASP A 9 -14.40 20.59 -15.31
C ASP A 9 -13.16 21.44 -15.70
N GLU A 10 -12.50 22.06 -14.74
CA GLU A 10 -11.22 22.76 -14.92
C GLU A 10 -10.09 21.78 -15.27
N ALA A 11 -9.95 20.67 -14.54
CA ALA A 11 -8.97 19.62 -14.88
C ALA A 11 -9.17 19.10 -16.32
N ASN A 12 -10.42 18.79 -16.68
CA ASN A 12 -10.77 18.33 -18.02
C ASN A 12 -10.61 19.41 -19.10
N ARG A 13 -10.75 20.69 -18.76
CA ARG A 13 -10.43 21.81 -19.67
C ARG A 13 -8.94 21.80 -20.01
N LYS A 14 -8.07 21.75 -19.00
CA LYS A 14 -6.61 21.72 -19.18
C LYS A 14 -6.15 20.51 -20.00
N VAL A 15 -6.68 19.31 -19.74
CA VAL A 15 -6.36 18.13 -20.55
C VAL A 15 -6.81 18.27 -22.01
N ARG A 16 -7.94 18.92 -22.28
CA ARG A 16 -8.37 19.20 -23.66
C ARG A 16 -7.46 20.20 -24.36
N GLU A 17 -6.92 21.17 -23.63
CA GLU A 17 -5.90 22.10 -24.14
C GLU A 17 -4.61 21.36 -24.44
N TRP A 18 -4.10 20.54 -23.51
CA TRP A 18 -2.94 19.69 -23.74
C TRP A 18 -3.12 18.78 -24.96
N LYS A 19 -4.25 18.07 -25.09
CA LYS A 19 -4.53 17.21 -26.26
C LYS A 19 -4.56 17.97 -27.59
N ARG A 20 -4.79 19.29 -27.56
CA ARG A 20 -4.76 20.14 -28.77
C ARG A 20 -3.34 20.44 -29.18
N GLU A 21 -2.49 20.82 -28.22
CA GLU A 21 -1.07 21.09 -28.44
C GLU A 21 -0.27 19.82 -28.73
N ALA A 22 -0.56 18.73 -28.02
CA ALA A 22 0.18 17.47 -28.12
C ALA A 22 0.03 16.78 -29.50
N LYS A 23 -0.99 17.14 -30.29
CA LYS A 23 -1.13 16.64 -31.67
C LYS A 23 0.00 17.11 -32.58
N GLU A 24 0.73 18.13 -32.17
CA GLU A 24 1.84 18.73 -32.90
C GLU A 24 3.20 18.25 -32.35
N SER A 25 3.21 17.37 -31.33
CA SER A 25 4.42 16.89 -30.67
C SER A 25 5.25 15.93 -31.52
N ALA A 26 6.56 16.00 -31.33
CA ALA A 26 7.52 15.07 -31.92
C ALA A 26 7.35 13.64 -31.36
N PRO A 27 7.69 12.59 -32.15
CA PRO A 27 7.69 11.22 -31.66
C PRO A 27 8.68 11.04 -30.49
N VAL A 28 8.25 10.35 -29.45
CA VAL A 28 9.07 10.03 -28.27
C VAL A 28 9.85 8.73 -28.50
N SER A 29 11.15 8.75 -28.23
CA SER A 29 11.97 7.53 -28.27
C SER A 29 11.68 6.64 -27.06
N LEU A 30 11.25 5.40 -27.30
CA LEU A 30 10.96 4.45 -26.23
C LEU A 30 12.24 3.79 -25.65
N ALA A 31 13.38 3.91 -26.33
CA ALA A 31 14.61 3.21 -25.95
C ALA A 31 15.30 3.77 -24.69
N GLY A 32 14.88 4.93 -24.20
CA GLY A 32 15.45 5.62 -23.03
C GLY A 32 14.52 5.72 -21.82
N GLY A 33 13.46 4.92 -21.76
CA GLY A 33 12.48 4.99 -20.67
C GLY A 33 13.09 4.65 -19.30
N VAL A 34 12.86 5.52 -18.32
CA VAL A 34 13.25 5.36 -16.93
C VAL A 34 12.02 5.01 -16.11
N ASP A 35 12.02 3.81 -15.53
CA ASP A 35 10.97 3.40 -14.61
C ASP A 35 11.06 4.20 -13.30
N LEU A 36 10.00 4.97 -13.02
CA LEU A 36 9.81 5.76 -11.81
C LEU A 36 8.90 5.06 -10.79
N THR A 37 8.51 3.82 -11.05
CA THR A 37 7.68 3.04 -10.14
C THR A 37 8.47 2.69 -8.88
N MET A 38 7.86 2.88 -7.71
CA MET A 38 8.41 2.46 -6.43
C MET A 38 8.58 0.94 -6.41
N SER A 39 9.74 0.48 -5.92
CA SER A 39 9.98 -0.94 -5.79
C SER A 39 9.23 -1.54 -4.60
N LEU A 40 9.00 -2.85 -4.62
CA LEU A 40 8.41 -3.57 -3.49
C LEU A 40 9.26 -3.47 -2.22
N ASP A 41 10.57 -3.34 -2.37
CA ASP A 41 11.51 -3.23 -1.24
C ASP A 41 11.40 -1.83 -0.60
N ASP A 42 11.29 -0.79 -1.42
CA ASP A 42 11.12 0.59 -0.93
C ASP A 42 9.80 0.78 -0.17
N MET A 43 8.75 0.02 -0.53
CA MET A 43 7.47 0.06 0.18
C MET A 43 7.57 -0.28 1.66
N GLN A 44 8.47 -1.17 2.05
CA GLN A 44 8.63 -1.53 3.46
C GLN A 44 9.16 -0.35 4.29
N HIS A 45 9.83 0.60 3.64
CA HIS A 45 10.31 1.82 4.29
C HIS A 45 9.25 2.90 4.34
N VAL A 46 8.45 3.00 3.28
CA VAL A 46 7.35 3.97 3.22
C VAL A 46 6.22 3.55 4.15
N VAL A 47 5.90 2.25 4.21
CA VAL A 47 4.85 1.71 5.06
C VAL A 47 5.22 0.39 5.77
N PRO A 48 6.03 0.40 6.85
CA PRO A 48 6.45 -0.82 7.56
C PRO A 48 5.35 -1.65 8.22
N SER A 49 4.12 -1.13 8.36
CA SER A 49 2.97 -1.91 8.86
C SER A 49 2.09 -2.51 7.75
N LEU A 50 2.23 -2.07 6.49
CA LEU A 50 1.61 -2.79 5.38
C LEU A 50 2.50 -3.97 5.06
N SER A 51 1.93 -5.17 5.18
CA SER A 51 2.54 -6.34 4.57
C SER A 51 2.77 -6.01 3.08
N PRO A 52 3.99 -6.20 2.55
CA PRO A 52 4.21 -6.06 1.10
C PRO A 52 3.19 -6.92 0.36
N PHE A 53 2.78 -6.48 -0.84
CA PHE A 53 1.85 -7.20 -1.72
C PHE A 53 2.06 -8.71 -1.63
N GLN A 54 1.25 -9.38 -0.81
CA GLN A 54 1.32 -10.82 -0.71
C GLN A 54 0.20 -11.33 -1.61
N VAL A 55 0.57 -11.73 -2.81
CA VAL A 55 -0.27 -12.61 -3.61
C VAL A 55 -0.40 -13.88 -2.78
N LEU A 56 -1.47 -13.99 -2.00
CA LEU A 56 -1.70 -15.19 -1.20
C LEU A 56 -1.89 -16.35 -2.18
N ARG A 57 -0.93 -17.26 -2.21
CA ARG A 57 -1.06 -18.52 -2.96
C ARG A 57 -2.16 -19.34 -2.30
N THR A 58 -2.66 -20.37 -2.99
CA THR A 58 -3.70 -21.27 -2.43
C THR A 58 -3.34 -21.81 -1.04
N ASN A 59 -2.05 -22.05 -0.78
CA ASN A 59 -1.56 -22.49 0.53
C ASN A 59 -1.64 -21.40 1.61
N ASP A 60 -1.43 -20.14 1.24
CA ASP A 60 -1.50 -19.00 2.17
C ASP A 60 -2.97 -18.71 2.52
N ILE A 61 -3.88 -18.84 1.54
CA ILE A 61 -5.34 -18.76 1.76
C ILE A 61 -5.79 -19.83 2.76
N LEU A 62 -5.32 -21.07 2.61
CA LEU A 62 -5.67 -22.17 3.52
C LEU A 62 -5.10 -22.01 4.93
N THR A 63 -3.95 -21.35 5.09
CA THR A 63 -3.33 -21.15 6.40
C THR A 63 -3.83 -19.89 7.11
N GLN A 64 -4.12 -18.82 6.38
CA GLN A 64 -4.50 -17.53 6.95
C GLN A 64 -6.03 -17.32 7.04
N LEU A 65 -6.81 -17.81 6.08
CA LEU A 65 -8.26 -17.54 5.99
C LEU A 65 -9.13 -18.73 6.41
N VAL A 66 -8.59 -19.94 6.35
CA VAL A 66 -9.27 -21.15 6.80
C VAL A 66 -8.71 -21.53 8.17
N HIS A 67 -9.49 -21.32 9.22
CA HIS A 67 -9.11 -21.85 10.53
C HIS A 67 -9.31 -23.37 10.52
N ILE A 68 -8.27 -24.12 10.14
CA ILE A 68 -8.30 -25.58 10.16
C ILE A 68 -8.09 -26.02 11.61
N PRO A 69 -9.08 -26.67 12.24
CA PRO A 69 -8.92 -27.14 13.59
C PRO A 69 -7.84 -28.22 13.65
N SER A 70 -6.94 -28.14 14.64
CA SER A 70 -5.87 -29.12 14.83
C SER A 70 -6.37 -30.56 14.76
N VAL A 71 -5.83 -31.34 13.81
CA VAL A 71 -6.17 -32.75 13.60
C VAL A 71 -5.82 -33.57 14.84
N THR A 72 -4.70 -33.26 15.51
CA THR A 72 -4.24 -34.00 16.69
C THR A 72 -5.21 -33.83 17.86
N THR A 73 -5.68 -32.60 18.11
CA THR A 73 -6.67 -32.34 19.16
C THR A 73 -8.01 -33.01 18.85
N THR A 74 -8.46 -32.98 17.59
CA THR A 74 -9.71 -33.62 17.18
C THR A 74 -9.63 -35.15 17.32
N ALA A 75 -8.48 -35.75 16.96
CA ALA A 75 -8.22 -37.17 17.13
C ALA A 75 -8.19 -37.58 18.61
N ALA A 76 -7.50 -36.81 19.46
CA ALA A 76 -7.42 -37.08 20.91
C ALA A 76 -8.79 -37.04 21.60
N VAL A 77 -9.60 -36.01 21.30
CA VAL A 77 -10.96 -35.88 21.86
C VAL A 77 -11.86 -37.02 21.36
N SER A 78 -11.76 -37.38 20.07
CA SER A 78 -12.53 -38.50 19.51
C SER A 78 -12.18 -39.84 20.16
N ALA A 79 -10.89 -40.09 20.37
CA ALA A 79 -10.40 -41.28 21.06
C ALA A 79 -10.88 -41.33 22.52
N ALA A 80 -10.82 -40.19 23.24
CA ALA A 80 -11.30 -40.10 24.62
C ALA A 80 -12.81 -40.34 24.72
N CYS A 81 -13.62 -39.73 23.84
CA CYS A 81 -15.06 -39.95 23.77
C CYS A 81 -15.39 -41.42 23.43
N GLY A 82 -14.70 -42.01 22.45
CA GLY A 82 -14.86 -43.42 22.09
C GLY A 82 -14.52 -44.38 23.23
N ALA A 83 -13.43 -44.11 23.95
CA ALA A 83 -13.03 -44.87 25.12
C ALA A 83 -14.09 -44.78 26.24
N LEU A 84 -14.61 -43.58 26.53
CA LEU A 84 -15.66 -43.37 27.54
C LEU A 84 -16.96 -44.13 27.19
N VAL A 85 -17.37 -44.10 25.93
CA VAL A 85 -18.56 -44.85 25.46
C VAL A 85 -18.31 -46.35 25.59
N THR A 86 -17.15 -46.83 25.14
CA THR A 86 -16.80 -48.26 25.21
C THR A 86 -16.77 -48.74 26.66
N LEU A 87 -16.10 -48.02 27.56
CA LEU A 87 -15.99 -48.34 28.98
C LEU A 87 -17.37 -48.37 29.66
N SER A 88 -18.26 -47.43 29.29
CA SER A 88 -19.64 -47.39 29.80
C SER A 88 -20.46 -48.62 29.38
N LEU A 89 -20.16 -49.19 28.21
CA LEU A 89 -20.83 -50.38 27.67
C LEU A 89 -20.21 -51.69 28.20
N THR A 90 -18.89 -51.76 28.35
CA THR A 90 -18.14 -52.98 28.70
C THR A 90 -18.00 -53.24 30.19
N LEU A 91 -18.22 -52.25 31.06
CA LEU A 91 -18.36 -52.44 32.52
C LEU A 91 -19.65 -53.21 32.85
N GLN A 92 -19.81 -54.41 32.32
CA GLN A 92 -20.73 -55.42 32.82
C GLN A 92 -20.01 -56.10 33.98
N GLY A 93 -20.12 -55.51 35.17
CA GLY A 93 -19.62 -56.16 36.37
C GLY A 93 -20.31 -57.52 36.51
N SER A 94 -19.49 -58.57 36.57
CA SER A 94 -19.88 -59.93 36.96
C SER A 94 -20.38 -59.90 38.40
N ARG A 95 -21.66 -59.53 38.57
CA ARG A 95 -22.36 -59.68 39.85
C ARG A 95 -23.38 -60.79 39.71
N GLU A 96 -22.97 -61.96 40.19
CA GLU A 96 -23.83 -63.11 40.40
C GLU A 96 -24.97 -62.79 41.39
N ALA A 97 -25.99 -63.63 41.29
CA ALA A 97 -27.38 -63.35 41.59
C ALA A 97 -27.70 -63.16 43.06
N VAL A 98 -28.47 -62.10 43.36
CA VAL A 98 -29.40 -62.08 44.50
C VAL A 98 -30.74 -61.48 44.04
N ALA A 99 -31.82 -62.07 44.56
CA ALA A 99 -33.22 -62.04 44.13
C ALA A 99 -33.86 -60.66 43.80
N GLN A 100 -34.84 -60.71 42.90
CA GLN A 100 -35.89 -59.75 42.47
C GLN A 100 -35.70 -58.22 42.61
N GLN A 101 -35.14 -57.68 43.71
CA GLN A 101 -34.67 -56.28 43.80
C GLN A 101 -33.57 -55.96 42.78
N ALA A 102 -32.89 -56.98 42.24
CA ALA A 102 -31.91 -56.83 41.17
C ALA A 102 -32.51 -56.36 39.83
N LEU A 103 -33.81 -56.58 39.58
CA LEU A 103 -34.39 -56.32 38.26
C LEU A 103 -34.56 -54.82 38.00
N LEU A 104 -35.18 -54.09 38.94
CA LEU A 104 -35.31 -52.63 38.90
C LEU A 104 -33.93 -51.94 38.88
N ARG A 105 -32.99 -52.37 39.73
CA ARG A 105 -31.62 -51.84 39.73
C ARG A 105 -30.88 -52.08 38.41
N ARG A 106 -31.10 -53.24 37.76
CA ARG A 106 -30.52 -53.51 36.42
C ARG A 106 -31.11 -52.58 35.36
N TRP A 107 -32.42 -52.33 35.40
CA TRP A 107 -33.07 -51.40 34.45
C TRP A 107 -32.63 -49.96 34.67
N THR A 108 -32.55 -49.48 35.91
CA THR A 108 -32.08 -48.12 36.20
C THR A 108 -30.62 -47.94 35.81
N HIS A 109 -29.75 -48.92 36.06
CA HIS A 109 -28.37 -48.88 35.59
C HIS A 109 -28.24 -48.90 34.06
N ARG A 110 -29.07 -49.67 33.35
CA ARG A 110 -29.09 -49.68 31.88
C ARG A 110 -29.57 -48.34 31.32
N LEU A 111 -30.64 -47.77 31.89
CA LEU A 111 -31.17 -46.47 31.49
C LEU A 111 -30.14 -45.37 31.74
N LEU A 112 -29.50 -45.35 32.91
CA LEU A 112 -28.45 -44.38 33.24
C LEU A 112 -27.29 -44.44 32.25
N ARG A 113 -26.85 -45.64 31.85
CA ARG A 113 -25.80 -45.80 30.84
C ARG A 113 -26.22 -45.26 29.48
N LEU A 114 -27.44 -45.55 29.03
CA LEU A 114 -27.96 -45.02 27.77
C LEU A 114 -28.02 -43.49 27.78
N VAL A 115 -28.47 -42.90 28.89
CA VAL A 115 -28.50 -41.44 29.06
C VAL A 115 -27.08 -40.86 29.04
N MET A 116 -26.12 -41.47 29.74
CA MET A 116 -24.73 -41.02 29.74
C MET A 116 -24.08 -41.12 28.34
N SER A 117 -24.30 -42.22 27.62
CA SER A 117 -23.81 -42.39 26.26
C SER A 117 -24.43 -41.37 25.29
N ALA A 118 -25.73 -41.09 25.43
CA ALA A 118 -26.40 -40.06 24.64
C ALA A 118 -25.85 -38.66 24.94
N ALA A 119 -25.63 -38.34 26.22
CA ALA A 119 -25.03 -37.06 26.62
C ALA A 119 -23.61 -36.88 26.07
N VAL A 120 -22.75 -37.90 26.19
CA VAL A 120 -21.39 -37.88 25.61
C VAL A 120 -21.46 -37.70 24.09
N SER A 121 -22.40 -38.37 23.42
CA SER A 121 -22.59 -38.23 21.96
C SER A 121 -23.02 -36.81 21.57
N VAL A 122 -23.96 -36.20 22.31
CA VAL A 122 -24.39 -34.81 22.05
C VAL A 122 -23.27 -33.82 22.27
N VAL A 123 -22.47 -33.99 23.33
CA VAL A 123 -21.29 -33.15 23.59
C VAL A 123 -20.26 -33.32 22.47
N PHE A 124 -20.00 -34.55 22.03
CA PHE A 124 -19.09 -34.83 20.92
C PHE A 124 -19.59 -34.23 19.60
N VAL A 125 -20.88 -34.34 19.28
CA VAL A 125 -21.47 -33.72 18.08
C VAL A 125 -21.38 -32.19 18.16
N ARG A 126 -21.58 -31.58 19.33
CA ARG A 126 -21.38 -30.14 19.53
C ARG A 126 -19.93 -29.73 19.34
N PHE A 127 -18.99 -30.51 19.87
CA PHE A 127 -17.55 -30.32 19.66
C PHE A 127 -17.19 -30.40 18.18
N LEU A 128 -17.65 -31.43 17.45
CA LEU A 128 -17.44 -31.54 16.01
C LEU A 128 -18.07 -30.36 15.25
N ARG A 129 -19.25 -29.90 15.67
CA ARG A 129 -19.91 -28.73 15.05
C ARG A 129 -19.11 -27.45 15.20
N GLN A 130 -18.52 -27.22 16.36
CA GLN A 130 -17.62 -26.08 16.62
C GLN A 130 -16.29 -26.18 15.87
N ARG A 131 -15.95 -27.37 15.36
CA ARG A 131 -14.71 -27.67 14.66
C ARG A 131 -14.93 -27.93 13.17
N TYR A 132 -16.11 -27.64 12.61
CA TYR A 132 -16.21 -27.52 11.16
C TYR A 132 -15.33 -26.36 10.70
N PRO A 133 -14.60 -26.49 9.58
CA PRO A 133 -13.83 -25.40 9.02
C PRO A 133 -14.77 -24.21 8.81
N THR A 134 -14.65 -23.19 9.64
CA THR A 134 -15.28 -21.91 9.38
C THR A 134 -14.35 -21.18 8.42
N VAL A 135 -14.69 -21.27 7.14
CA VAL A 135 -14.16 -20.31 6.17
C VAL A 135 -14.74 -18.97 6.61
N ARG A 136 -13.89 -18.04 7.06
CA ARG A 136 -14.33 -16.64 7.16
C ARG A 136 -14.89 -16.33 5.78
N ARG A 137 -16.19 -16.02 5.70
CA ARG A 137 -16.77 -15.57 4.43
C ARG A 137 -15.95 -14.35 4.04
N VAL A 138 -15.05 -14.54 3.08
CA VAL A 138 -14.57 -13.47 2.25
C VAL A 138 -15.82 -13.07 1.51
N SER A 139 -16.51 -12.06 2.05
CA SER A 139 -17.62 -11.43 1.37
C SER A 139 -17.11 -11.11 -0.04
N GLU A 140 -17.88 -11.50 -1.03
CA GLU A 140 -17.43 -11.53 -2.42
C GLU A 140 -17.04 -10.12 -2.93
N TYR A 141 -17.35 -9.05 -2.18
CA TYR A 141 -17.08 -7.66 -2.50
C TYR A 141 -17.12 -6.73 -1.26
N GLU A 142 -16.34 -6.97 -0.20
CA GLU A 142 -16.09 -5.87 0.77
C GLU A 142 -14.89 -5.05 0.32
N ASN A 143 -15.17 -3.89 -0.27
CA ASN A 143 -14.20 -2.82 -0.41
C ASN A 143 -13.94 -2.24 0.99
N LEU A 144 -12.82 -2.60 1.61
CA LEU A 144 -12.39 -2.04 2.90
C LEU A 144 -11.47 -0.82 2.73
N SER A 145 -11.33 -0.25 1.52
CA SER A 145 -10.51 0.95 1.28
C SER A 145 -10.96 2.17 2.08
N SER A 146 -12.22 2.19 2.55
CA SER A 146 -12.75 3.23 3.43
C SER A 146 -12.39 3.09 4.91
N SER A 147 -11.77 1.98 5.34
CA SER A 147 -11.33 1.78 6.72
C SER A 147 -9.91 2.32 6.91
N PRO A 148 -9.69 3.31 7.80
CA PRO A 148 -8.35 3.83 8.08
C PRO A 148 -7.42 2.81 8.74
N GLU A 149 -7.94 1.69 9.24
CA GLU A 149 -7.16 0.70 10.00
C GLU A 149 -6.87 -0.61 9.25
N ASP A 150 -7.58 -0.94 8.16
CA ASP A 150 -7.47 -2.25 7.52
C ASP A 150 -7.74 -2.21 6.01
N PRO A 151 -6.71 -2.02 5.18
CA PRO A 151 -6.89 -1.96 3.74
C PRO A 151 -6.90 -3.35 3.12
N CYS A 152 -8.08 -3.89 2.88
CA CYS A 152 -8.25 -5.21 2.28
C CYS A 152 -9.12 -5.14 1.03
N PHE A 153 -8.66 -5.76 -0.05
CA PHE A 153 -9.44 -6.03 -1.24
C PHE A 153 -9.22 -7.46 -1.72
N VAL A 154 -10.23 -8.09 -2.30
CA VAL A 154 -10.13 -9.44 -2.84
C VAL A 154 -10.70 -9.43 -4.24
N ALA A 155 -9.84 -9.64 -5.24
CA ALA A 155 -10.28 -9.82 -6.62
C ALA A 155 -9.81 -11.18 -7.14
N ASN A 156 -10.73 -11.91 -7.79
CA ASN A 156 -10.42 -13.10 -8.60
C ASN A 156 -9.67 -14.23 -7.88
N ARG A 157 -10.10 -14.61 -6.66
CA ARG A 157 -9.49 -15.70 -5.85
C ARG A 157 -8.02 -15.47 -5.48
N ILE A 158 -7.51 -14.26 -5.69
CA ILE A 158 -6.26 -13.76 -5.16
C ILE A 158 -6.67 -12.77 -4.07
N LEU A 159 -6.35 -13.08 -2.82
CA LEU A 159 -6.47 -12.10 -1.75
C LEU A 159 -5.32 -11.11 -1.95
N THR A 160 -5.63 -9.87 -2.29
CA THR A 160 -4.64 -8.79 -2.42
C THR A 160 -4.90 -7.83 -1.27
N MET A 161 -4.30 -8.07 -0.11
CA MET A 161 -4.31 -7.09 0.97
C MET A 161 -3.50 -5.88 0.50
N THR A 162 -4.17 -4.81 0.10
CA THR A 162 -3.50 -3.61 -0.40
C THR A 162 -4.28 -2.39 0.05
N SER A 163 -3.56 -1.42 0.61
CA SER A 163 -4.03 -0.04 0.67
C SER A 163 -4.28 0.44 -0.75
N SER A 164 -5.37 1.18 -0.96
CA SER A 164 -5.59 1.94 -2.21
C SER A 164 -4.40 2.87 -2.50
N HIS A 165 -3.64 3.22 -1.45
CA HIS A 165 -2.44 4.07 -1.45
C HIS A 165 -1.12 3.29 -1.30
N ALA A 166 -1.15 1.95 -1.42
CA ALA A 166 0.08 1.16 -1.42
C ALA A 166 0.75 1.20 -2.79
N GLY A 167 2.05 1.45 -2.83
CA GLY A 167 2.80 1.51 -4.09
C GLY A 167 2.75 2.89 -4.74
N THR A 168 3.31 2.99 -5.94
CA THR A 168 3.06 4.12 -6.82
C THR A 168 1.59 4.11 -7.22
N HIS A 169 0.90 5.21 -6.93
CA HIS A 169 -0.53 5.31 -7.16
C HIS A 169 -0.94 6.73 -7.56
N ALA A 170 -2.12 6.80 -8.16
CA ALA A 170 -2.77 8.03 -8.58
C ALA A 170 -4.01 8.25 -7.74
N ASP A 171 -4.10 9.38 -7.05
CA ASP A 171 -5.29 9.69 -6.27
C ASP A 171 -6.44 10.17 -7.15
N GLY A 172 -7.61 9.63 -6.85
CA GLY A 172 -8.89 10.03 -7.41
C GLY A 172 -9.53 11.17 -6.59
N PRO A 173 -10.39 12.00 -7.20
CA PRO A 173 -11.13 13.04 -6.49
C PRO A 173 -11.93 12.52 -5.29
N HIS A 174 -12.41 11.28 -5.37
CA HIS A 174 -13.19 10.64 -4.30
C HIS A 174 -12.44 10.55 -2.97
N HIS A 175 -11.10 10.43 -3.00
CA HIS A 175 -10.31 10.34 -1.79
C HIS A 175 -10.53 11.55 -0.87
N PHE A 176 -10.65 12.74 -1.44
CA PHE A 176 -10.75 14.00 -0.68
C PHE A 176 -12.15 14.61 -0.73
N CYS A 177 -12.95 14.24 -1.74
CA CYS A 177 -14.27 14.78 -1.96
C CYS A 177 -15.29 13.68 -2.29
N ARG A 178 -16.00 13.20 -1.25
CA ARG A 178 -16.99 12.12 -1.38
C ARG A 178 -18.11 12.41 -2.38
N SER A 179 -18.45 13.68 -2.63
CA SER A 179 -19.49 14.06 -3.60
C SER A 179 -19.07 13.85 -5.06
N LEU A 180 -17.77 13.67 -5.33
CA LEU A 180 -17.22 13.40 -6.66
C LEU A 180 -17.00 11.91 -6.95
N SER A 181 -17.57 11.01 -6.14
CA SER A 181 -17.41 9.54 -6.23
C SER A 181 -17.67 8.91 -7.60
N HIS A 182 -18.43 9.59 -8.47
CA HIS A 182 -18.82 9.08 -9.79
C HIS A 182 -17.95 9.62 -10.94
N ARG A 183 -16.97 10.50 -10.68
CA ARG A 183 -16.09 11.07 -11.70
C ARG A 183 -14.63 10.99 -11.26
N ASN A 184 -13.82 10.28 -12.05
CA ASN A 184 -12.38 10.21 -11.87
C ASN A 184 -11.64 11.02 -12.95
N TYR A 185 -10.37 11.31 -12.69
CA TYR A 185 -9.46 11.86 -13.69
C TYR A 185 -9.28 10.86 -14.85
N ASP A 186 -9.32 11.36 -16.09
CA ASP A 186 -8.96 10.62 -17.31
C ASP A 186 -7.47 10.22 -17.28
N ASP A 187 -7.11 9.09 -17.88
CA ASP A 187 -5.72 8.61 -17.98
C ASP A 187 -4.78 9.65 -18.61
N ALA A 188 -5.31 10.52 -19.47
CA ALA A 188 -4.59 11.64 -20.05
C ALA A 188 -4.13 12.68 -19.02
N HIS A 189 -4.66 12.73 -17.80
CA HIS A 189 -4.07 13.57 -16.75
C HIS A 189 -2.67 13.06 -16.36
N TYR A 190 -2.46 11.75 -16.44
CA TYR A 190 -1.28 11.06 -15.90
C TYR A 190 -0.23 10.69 -16.97
N SER A 191 -0.47 10.96 -18.25
CA SER A 191 0.49 10.68 -19.33
C SER A 191 0.65 11.87 -20.25
N GLY A 192 1.89 12.16 -20.66
CA GLY A 192 2.24 13.27 -21.55
C GLY A 192 3.47 14.04 -21.09
N ASP A 193 3.63 15.27 -21.58
CA ASP A 193 4.80 16.10 -21.28
C ASP A 193 4.92 16.38 -19.78
N ALA A 194 6.14 16.25 -19.26
CA ALA A 194 6.45 16.34 -17.85
C ALA A 194 7.83 16.95 -17.61
N VAL A 195 7.96 17.63 -16.48
CA VAL A 195 9.23 18.16 -15.97
C VAL A 195 9.50 17.54 -14.61
N VAL A 196 10.67 16.93 -14.46
CA VAL A 196 11.20 16.49 -13.17
C VAL A 196 12.02 17.63 -12.59
N LEU A 197 11.75 18.01 -11.35
CA LEU A 197 12.41 19.11 -10.65
C LEU A 197 12.94 18.62 -9.30
N ASP A 198 14.24 18.75 -9.11
CA ASP A 198 14.90 18.44 -7.84
C ASP A 198 14.81 19.62 -6.88
N VAL A 199 14.05 19.43 -5.80
CA VAL A 199 13.85 20.40 -4.70
C VAL A 199 14.57 19.98 -3.42
N ALA A 200 15.32 18.86 -3.44
CA ALA A 200 15.90 18.29 -2.24
C ALA A 200 17.01 19.17 -1.64
N ALA A 201 17.74 19.92 -2.47
CA ALA A 201 18.76 20.84 -1.98
C ALA A 201 18.14 22.00 -1.17
N GLU A 202 17.05 22.58 -1.68
CA GLU A 202 16.30 23.66 -1.05
C GLU A 202 15.62 23.17 0.24
N LEU A 203 15.02 21.98 0.20
CA LEU A 203 14.45 21.35 1.40
C LEU A 203 15.51 21.10 2.47
N ARG A 204 16.71 20.65 2.09
CA ARG A 204 17.81 20.46 3.06
C ARG A 204 18.26 21.78 3.68
N GLU A 205 18.29 22.87 2.93
CA GLU A 205 18.59 24.20 3.45
C GLU A 205 17.54 24.62 4.49
N CYS A 206 16.26 24.45 4.18
CA CYS A 206 15.16 24.70 5.13
C CYS A 206 15.21 23.77 6.35
N GLN A 207 15.64 22.52 6.19
CA GLN A 207 15.72 21.55 7.28
C GLN A 207 16.84 21.87 8.29
N GLN A 208 17.91 22.57 7.89
CA GLN A 208 19.03 22.91 8.78
C GLN A 208 18.61 23.78 9.98
N SER A 209 17.51 24.52 9.87
CA SER A 209 16.96 25.35 10.94
C SER A 209 15.94 24.61 11.82
N LEU A 210 15.55 23.38 11.46
CA LEU A 210 14.52 22.58 12.14
C LEU A 210 15.13 21.49 13.02
N ALA A 211 14.35 21.00 13.97
CA ALA A 211 14.74 19.85 14.78
C ALA A 211 14.87 18.58 13.90
N PRO A 212 15.80 17.66 14.23
CA PRO A 212 15.89 16.36 13.54
C PRO A 212 14.53 15.66 13.50
N ASN A 213 14.22 14.99 12.39
CA ASN A 213 12.96 14.27 12.17
C ASN A 213 11.68 15.13 12.09
N THR A 214 11.81 16.46 11.99
CA THR A 214 10.64 17.31 11.68
C THR A 214 10.23 17.08 10.21
N PRO A 215 8.95 16.82 9.91
CA PRO A 215 8.44 16.82 8.53
C PRO A 215 8.85 18.12 7.82
N VAL A 216 9.31 18.04 6.58
CA VAL A 216 9.78 19.21 5.85
C VAL A 216 8.73 19.63 4.82
N ALA A 217 8.17 20.82 5.00
CA ALA A 217 7.23 21.38 4.04
C ALA A 217 7.94 21.85 2.77
N VAL A 218 7.38 21.53 1.61
CA VAL A 218 7.63 22.18 0.33
C VAL A 218 6.82 23.48 0.32
N THR A 219 7.45 24.56 0.78
CA THR A 219 6.86 25.90 0.90
C THR A 219 6.95 26.66 -0.44
N VAL A 220 6.29 27.83 -0.51
CA VAL A 220 6.45 28.77 -1.65
C VAL A 220 7.90 29.14 -1.88
N GLU A 221 8.66 29.40 -0.81
CA GLU A 221 10.06 29.81 -0.87
C GLU A 221 10.95 28.71 -1.46
N VAL A 222 10.71 27.44 -1.08
CA VAL A 222 11.39 26.27 -1.65
C VAL A 222 11.12 26.18 -3.14
N LEU A 223 9.86 26.34 -3.55
CA LEU A 223 9.47 26.28 -4.96
C LEU A 223 9.98 27.46 -5.78
N GLU A 224 10.06 28.67 -5.21
CA GLU A 224 10.65 29.83 -5.87
C GLU A 224 12.13 29.62 -6.16
N LYS A 225 12.89 29.15 -5.16
CA LYS A 225 14.30 28.80 -5.32
C LYS A 225 14.50 27.69 -6.36
N ALA A 226 13.71 26.62 -6.30
CA ALA A 226 13.80 25.53 -7.25
C ALA A 226 13.39 25.95 -8.67
N ARG A 227 12.33 26.76 -8.82
CA ARG A 227 11.89 27.31 -10.11
C ARG A 227 12.97 28.14 -10.77
N ALA A 228 13.86 28.79 -10.01
CA ALA A 228 14.98 29.53 -10.58
C ALA A 228 15.93 28.65 -11.42
N LYS A 229 15.99 27.33 -11.15
CA LYS A 229 16.77 26.34 -11.91
C LYS A 229 16.19 26.03 -13.28
N LEU A 230 14.88 26.22 -13.45
CA LEU A 230 14.19 25.90 -14.70
C LEU A 230 14.63 26.84 -15.85
N PRO A 231 14.62 26.36 -17.10
CA PRO A 231 14.82 27.18 -18.28
C PRO A 231 13.90 28.40 -18.30
N ALA A 232 14.38 29.49 -18.92
CA ALA A 232 13.58 30.72 -19.11
C ALA A 232 12.19 30.42 -19.70
N ALA A 233 12.12 29.52 -20.68
CA ALA A 233 10.87 29.18 -21.36
C ALA A 233 9.76 28.64 -20.45
N PHE A 234 10.10 27.88 -19.40
CA PHE A 234 9.10 27.43 -18.42
C PHE A 234 8.77 28.54 -17.42
N ARG A 235 9.74 29.41 -17.10
CA ARG A 235 9.57 30.47 -16.10
C ARG A 235 8.72 31.63 -16.64
N ASP A 236 8.89 32.00 -17.89
CA ASP A 236 8.13 33.07 -18.56
C ASP A 236 6.79 32.58 -19.16
N GLY A 237 6.55 31.26 -19.14
CA GLY A 237 5.32 30.66 -19.65
C GLY A 237 5.27 30.49 -21.16
N SER A 238 6.35 30.80 -21.89
CA SER A 238 6.43 30.54 -23.34
C SER A 238 6.40 29.06 -23.70
N ARG A 239 6.81 28.19 -22.77
CA ARG A 239 6.61 26.75 -22.82
C ARG A 239 5.70 26.33 -21.65
N PRO A 240 4.48 25.80 -21.92
CA PRO A 240 3.58 25.37 -20.86
C PRO A 240 4.16 24.18 -20.09
N MET A 241 3.93 24.17 -18.78
CA MET A 241 4.25 23.05 -17.91
C MET A 241 2.98 22.27 -17.62
N TRP A 242 2.86 21.09 -18.21
CA TRP A 242 1.69 20.24 -18.07
C TRP A 242 1.75 19.35 -16.83
N ARG A 243 2.91 18.77 -16.51
CA ARG A 243 3.09 17.86 -15.37
C ARG A 243 4.40 18.16 -14.67
N LEU A 244 4.39 18.18 -13.34
CA LEU A 244 5.54 18.49 -12.52
C LEU A 244 5.81 17.34 -11.56
N LEU A 245 6.98 16.72 -11.66
CA LEU A 245 7.42 15.62 -10.80
C LEU A 245 8.49 16.16 -9.84
N LEU A 246 8.20 16.21 -8.54
CA LEU A 246 9.06 16.79 -7.51
C LEU A 246 9.89 15.69 -6.84
N ILE A 247 11.20 15.91 -6.76
CA ILE A 247 12.12 15.07 -5.99
C ILE A 247 12.40 15.72 -4.65
N THR A 248 11.97 15.07 -3.56
CA THR A 248 12.10 15.59 -2.20
C THR A 248 13.13 14.85 -1.34
N CYS A 249 13.64 13.71 -1.82
CA CYS A 249 14.69 12.89 -1.19
C CYS A 249 14.30 12.27 0.17
N ASN A 250 13.08 11.71 0.26
CA ASN A 250 12.64 10.94 1.43
C ASN A 250 13.52 9.68 1.71
N SER A 251 14.28 9.18 0.72
CA SER A 251 15.22 8.07 0.91
C SER A 251 16.52 8.51 1.58
N ARG A 252 16.45 8.93 2.85
CA ARG A 252 17.62 8.85 3.75
C ARG A 252 17.78 7.39 4.17
N VAL A 253 18.30 6.54 3.29
CA VAL A 253 18.96 5.31 3.75
C VAL A 253 20.39 5.73 4.13
N PRO A 254 20.70 5.96 5.42
CA PRO A 254 22.01 6.41 5.85
C PRO A 254 22.92 5.17 5.77
N GLY A 255 23.55 4.97 4.62
CA GLY A 255 24.35 3.77 4.35
C GLY A 255 24.45 3.40 2.88
N SER A 256 23.50 3.85 2.05
CA SER A 256 23.66 3.85 0.60
C SER A 256 24.67 4.94 0.24
N THR A 257 25.96 4.60 0.32
CA THR A 257 27.00 5.43 -0.30
C THR A 257 26.55 5.68 -1.73
N ARG A 258 26.60 6.94 -2.18
CA ARG A 258 26.35 7.38 -3.58
C ARG A 258 27.41 6.82 -4.55
N GLY A 259 27.89 5.61 -4.29
CA GLY A 259 28.87 4.90 -5.09
C GLY A 259 28.16 4.23 -6.23
N SER A 260 28.30 4.83 -7.43
CA SER A 260 28.38 4.18 -8.74
C SER A 260 27.99 2.69 -8.78
N THR A 261 26.74 2.34 -8.49
CA THR A 261 26.18 1.07 -8.94
C THR A 261 25.80 1.29 -10.39
N SER A 262 26.76 1.05 -11.27
CA SER A 262 26.49 0.72 -12.65
C SER A 262 25.75 -0.62 -12.64
N GLU A 263 24.44 -0.58 -12.35
CA GLU A 263 23.54 -1.71 -12.57
C GLU A 263 23.52 -1.93 -14.08
N THR A 264 24.36 -2.86 -14.52
CA THR A 264 24.48 -3.26 -15.92
C THR A 264 23.15 -3.88 -16.33
N LEU A 265 22.46 -3.18 -17.24
CA LEU A 265 21.09 -3.39 -17.72
C LEU A 265 20.86 -4.69 -18.52
N THR A 266 21.61 -5.77 -18.28
CA THR A 266 21.68 -6.92 -19.20
C THR A 266 21.53 -8.31 -18.57
N ARG A 267 21.06 -8.47 -17.32
CA ARG A 267 20.90 -9.83 -16.76
C ARG A 267 19.51 -10.42 -17.06
N PRO A 268 19.40 -11.58 -17.75
CA PRO A 268 18.13 -12.25 -17.96
C PRO A 268 17.56 -12.75 -16.64
N LEU A 269 16.26 -12.54 -16.42
CA LEU A 269 15.51 -13.13 -15.33
C LEU A 269 15.40 -14.65 -15.50
N HIS A 270 15.61 -15.34 -14.38
CA HIS A 270 15.33 -16.76 -14.08
C HIS A 270 16.45 -17.77 -14.38
N SER A 271 17.06 -18.24 -13.28
CA SER A 271 17.46 -19.65 -13.15
C SER A 271 16.75 -20.21 -11.90
N PRO A 272 16.12 -21.40 -11.97
CA PRO A 272 15.39 -21.98 -10.84
C PRO A 272 16.37 -22.61 -9.85
N LEU A 273 16.31 -22.20 -8.57
CA LEU A 273 16.98 -22.89 -7.47
C LEU A 273 16.12 -24.06 -6.97
N PRO A 274 16.72 -25.20 -6.58
CA PRO A 274 15.98 -26.37 -6.11
C PRO A 274 15.39 -26.13 -4.72
N LEU A 275 14.19 -26.67 -4.48
CA LEU A 275 13.59 -26.76 -3.15
C LEU A 275 14.40 -27.72 -2.27
N ASP A 276 15.09 -27.19 -1.27
CA ASP A 276 15.54 -27.98 -0.12
C ASP A 276 14.53 -27.89 1.03
N VAL A 277 14.34 -29.04 1.66
CA VAL A 277 13.32 -29.36 2.66
C VAL A 277 13.59 -28.60 3.96
N VAL A 278 12.72 -27.65 4.31
CA VAL A 278 12.78 -26.91 5.57
C VAL A 278 12.10 -27.71 6.70
N ALA A 279 12.87 -28.04 7.73
CA ALA A 279 12.38 -28.58 8.99
C ALA A 279 11.60 -27.53 9.81
N PRO A 280 10.61 -27.92 10.62
CA PRO A 280 9.76 -26.96 11.33
C PRO A 280 10.51 -26.27 12.49
N PRO A 281 10.21 -24.98 12.78
CA PRO A 281 10.85 -24.27 13.87
C PRO A 281 10.29 -24.73 15.22
N ARG A 282 11.19 -25.00 16.18
CA ARG A 282 10.84 -25.16 17.59
C ARG A 282 10.59 -23.79 18.20
N VAL A 283 9.42 -23.61 18.79
CA VAL A 283 9.07 -22.44 19.61
C VAL A 283 9.29 -22.83 21.06
N ASP A 284 10.35 -22.31 21.66
CA ASP A 284 10.53 -22.32 23.12
C ASP A 284 9.79 -21.11 23.70
N VAL A 285 8.77 -21.39 24.51
CA VAL A 285 8.06 -20.39 25.31
C VAL A 285 8.79 -20.29 26.64
N THR A 286 9.55 -19.21 26.82
CA THR A 286 10.04 -18.80 28.14
C THR A 286 9.51 -17.41 28.44
N GLU A 287 8.56 -17.35 29.38
CA GLU A 287 8.08 -16.12 30.00
C GLU A 287 9.20 -15.50 30.84
N ALA A 288 9.64 -14.30 30.45
CA ALA A 288 10.50 -13.46 31.28
C ALA A 288 9.82 -12.09 31.45
N ASN A 289 9.25 -11.88 32.63
CA ASN A 289 8.85 -10.60 33.15
C ASN A 289 10.10 -9.72 33.37
N SER A 290 10.28 -8.70 32.54
CA SER A 290 11.17 -7.57 32.86
C SER A 290 10.53 -6.28 32.35
N GLY A 291 10.12 -5.43 33.30
CA GLY A 291 9.66 -4.07 33.04
C GLY A 291 10.80 -3.23 32.46
N SER A 292 10.81 -3.10 31.14
CA SER A 292 11.58 -2.09 30.44
C SER A 292 10.62 -0.94 30.08
N ALA A 293 10.94 0.26 30.54
CA ALA A 293 10.27 1.48 30.10
C ALA A 293 10.37 1.54 28.57
N ARG A 294 9.22 1.39 27.90
CA ARG A 294 9.10 1.60 26.45
C ARG A 294 9.42 3.08 26.21
N THR A 295 10.67 3.37 25.85
CA THR A 295 10.95 4.49 24.97
C THR A 295 10.04 4.29 23.77
N SER A 296 9.08 5.19 23.58
CA SER A 296 8.30 5.25 22.36
C SER A 296 9.31 5.41 21.23
N SER A 297 9.64 4.32 20.55
CA SER A 297 10.36 4.39 19.29
C SER A 297 9.44 5.16 18.37
N GLU A 298 9.66 6.46 18.25
CA GLU A 298 8.97 7.31 17.29
C GLU A 298 9.05 6.61 15.95
N SER A 299 7.87 6.35 15.37
CA SER A 299 7.75 5.64 14.11
C SER A 299 8.56 6.40 13.05
N PRO A 300 9.45 5.73 12.28
CA PRO A 300 10.28 6.34 11.24
C PRO A 300 9.54 7.16 10.18
N TRP A 301 8.21 7.04 10.16
CA TRP A 301 7.24 7.72 9.32
C TRP A 301 7.07 9.21 9.57
N ASN A 302 7.57 9.72 10.69
CA ASN A 302 7.30 11.09 11.10
C ASN A 302 8.07 12.14 10.26
N SER A 303 8.82 11.77 9.22
CA SER A 303 9.62 12.76 8.49
C SER A 303 9.71 12.49 6.98
N TYR A 304 8.60 12.63 6.26
CA TYR A 304 8.63 12.82 4.81
C TYR A 304 8.35 14.28 4.45
N ALA A 305 8.68 14.66 3.21
CA ALA A 305 8.39 16.00 2.72
C ALA A 305 6.99 16.06 2.11
N PHE A 306 6.25 17.12 2.40
CA PHE A 306 4.86 17.29 1.96
C PHE A 306 4.67 18.68 1.35
N LEU A 307 3.59 18.91 0.61
CA LEU A 307 3.27 20.23 0.04
C LEU A 307 2.46 21.06 1.03
N GLU A 308 2.72 22.36 1.10
CA GLU A 308 1.79 23.31 1.74
C GLU A 308 0.70 23.76 0.77
N PRO A 309 -0.54 24.02 1.23
CA PRO A 309 -1.61 24.56 0.38
C PRO A 309 -1.21 25.84 -0.35
N GLU A 310 -0.48 26.74 0.30
CA GLU A 310 0.04 27.98 -0.29
C GLU A 310 1.03 27.69 -1.42
N ALA A 311 1.84 26.64 -1.29
CA ALA A 311 2.76 26.18 -2.33
C ALA A 311 2.00 25.64 -3.54
N VAL A 312 0.90 24.92 -3.34
CA VAL A 312 0.00 24.49 -4.42
C VAL A 312 -0.63 25.69 -5.13
N ALA A 313 -1.14 26.67 -4.38
CA ALA A 313 -1.70 27.89 -4.95
C ALA A 313 -0.66 28.67 -5.77
N TYR A 314 0.58 28.73 -5.29
CA TYR A 314 1.71 29.27 -6.03
C TYR A 314 1.94 28.52 -7.35
N LEU A 315 2.05 27.18 -7.32
CA LEU A 315 2.23 26.36 -8.54
C LEU A 315 1.13 26.62 -9.56
N HIS A 316 -0.12 26.68 -9.13
CA HIS A 316 -1.23 26.97 -10.04
C HIS A 316 -1.14 28.35 -10.68
N CYS A 317 -0.68 29.36 -9.92
CA CYS A 317 -0.47 30.72 -10.41
C CYS A 317 0.67 30.80 -11.43
N VAL A 318 1.83 30.20 -11.12
CA VAL A 318 3.01 30.28 -12.01
C VAL A 318 2.95 29.30 -13.18
N PHE A 319 2.19 28.20 -13.06
CA PHE A 319 1.98 27.19 -14.09
C PHE A 319 0.48 26.94 -14.29
N PRO A 320 -0.25 27.85 -14.97
CA PRO A 320 -1.71 27.76 -15.12
C PRO A 320 -2.19 26.50 -15.86
N HIS A 321 -1.32 25.90 -16.69
CA HIS A 321 -1.61 24.68 -17.45
C HIS A 321 -1.29 23.38 -16.70
N LEU A 322 -0.79 23.46 -15.47
CA LEU A 322 -0.41 22.28 -14.69
C LEU A 322 -1.65 21.39 -14.45
N VAL A 323 -1.56 20.13 -14.87
CA VAL A 323 -2.61 19.10 -14.70
C VAL A 323 -2.24 17.99 -13.72
N LEU A 324 -0.95 17.86 -13.37
CA LEU A 324 -0.46 16.79 -12.51
C LEU A 324 0.73 17.26 -11.68
N VAL A 325 0.72 16.90 -10.40
CA VAL A 325 1.91 16.92 -9.53
C VAL A 325 2.24 15.49 -9.11
N GLY A 326 3.51 15.10 -9.25
CA GLY A 326 4.03 13.83 -8.74
C GLY A 326 5.06 14.07 -7.64
N ILE A 327 5.11 13.22 -6.61
CA ILE A 327 6.06 13.30 -5.50
C ILE A 327 6.64 11.92 -5.13
N ASP A 328 7.86 11.87 -4.60
CA ASP A 328 8.50 10.65 -4.06
C ASP A 328 8.10 10.33 -2.62
N SER A 329 7.33 11.20 -1.97
CA SER A 329 6.78 10.98 -0.63
C SER A 329 5.53 10.11 -0.65
N PRO A 330 5.19 9.47 0.50
CA PRO A 330 3.94 8.74 0.70
C PRO A 330 2.68 9.56 0.58
N SER A 331 2.78 10.87 0.77
CA SER A 331 1.65 11.77 0.66
C SER A 331 2.10 13.20 0.32
N VAL A 332 1.25 13.95 -0.38
CA VAL A 332 1.38 15.41 -0.52
C VAL A 332 0.92 16.17 0.73
N ASP A 333 0.24 15.52 1.67
CA ASP A 333 -0.18 16.09 2.95
C ASP A 333 0.80 15.78 4.09
N PRO A 334 0.82 16.57 5.18
CA PRO A 334 1.68 16.28 6.33
C PRO A 334 1.28 14.97 7.05
N PRO A 335 2.21 14.26 7.70
CA PRO A 335 1.96 12.96 8.35
C PRO A 335 0.90 12.98 9.47
N HIS A 336 0.56 14.16 9.99
CA HIS A 336 -0.43 14.34 11.06
C HIS A 336 -1.71 15.02 10.56
N ALA A 337 -1.93 15.05 9.25
CA ALA A 337 -3.10 15.59 8.58
C ALA A 337 -4.40 14.82 8.91
N MET A 338 -4.95 15.02 10.11
CA MET A 338 -6.20 14.37 10.54
C MET A 338 -7.47 15.14 10.14
N LEU A 339 -7.36 16.42 9.73
CA LEU A 339 -8.52 17.32 9.54
C LEU A 339 -8.71 17.76 8.07
N PRO A 340 -9.81 17.37 7.39
CA PRO A 340 -9.99 17.50 5.92
C PRO A 340 -9.88 18.89 5.26
N MET A 341 -9.84 20.00 6.00
CA MET A 341 -10.10 21.33 5.44
C MET A 341 -8.85 22.17 5.09
N MET A 342 -7.64 21.73 5.44
CA MET A 342 -6.39 22.48 5.21
C MET A 342 -5.33 21.61 4.53
N HIS A 343 -5.77 20.79 3.58
CA HIS A 343 -4.94 19.77 2.96
C HIS A 343 -4.54 20.16 1.54
N SER A 344 -3.32 19.83 1.16
CA SER A 344 -2.76 20.06 -0.17
C SER A 344 -3.53 19.32 -1.24
N HIS A 345 -4.03 18.11 -0.95
CA HIS A 345 -4.89 17.40 -1.89
C HIS A 345 -6.16 18.17 -2.27
N HIS A 346 -6.83 18.80 -1.29
CA HIS A 346 -8.03 19.60 -1.55
C HIS A 346 -7.71 20.84 -2.40
N THR A 347 -6.56 21.45 -2.16
CA THR A 347 -6.09 22.60 -2.94
C THR A 347 -5.72 22.18 -4.37
N LEU A 348 -5.07 21.03 -4.54
CA LEU A 348 -4.74 20.46 -5.85
C LEU A 348 -6.01 20.14 -6.65
N LEU A 349 -7.01 19.51 -6.02
CA LEU A 349 -8.31 19.24 -6.63
C LEU A 349 -9.01 20.53 -7.09
N ARG A 350 -9.05 21.56 -6.24
CA ARG A 350 -9.61 22.88 -6.58
C ARG A 350 -8.94 23.53 -7.77
N CYS A 351 -7.64 23.33 -7.92
CA CYS A 351 -6.86 23.81 -9.05
C CYS A 351 -6.96 22.90 -10.28
N GLY A 352 -7.71 21.80 -10.22
CA GLY A 352 -7.81 20.82 -11.30
C GLY A 352 -6.48 20.11 -11.59
N ILE A 353 -5.71 19.81 -10.54
CA ILE A 353 -4.39 19.17 -10.60
C ILE A 353 -4.52 17.77 -9.99
N ALA A 354 -4.21 16.74 -10.79
CA ALA A 354 -4.14 15.36 -10.35
C ALA A 354 -2.84 15.08 -9.57
N ILE A 355 -2.80 13.93 -8.88
CA ILE A 355 -1.73 13.60 -7.92
C ILE A 355 -1.15 12.22 -8.25
N LEU A 356 0.18 12.11 -8.22
CA LEU A 356 0.92 10.85 -8.20
C LEU A 356 1.84 10.82 -6.99
N GLU A 357 1.76 9.74 -6.22
CA GLU A 357 2.56 9.59 -5.00
C GLU A 357 3.47 8.37 -5.09
N ASN A 358 4.46 8.32 -4.20
CA ASN A 358 5.46 7.27 -4.15
C ASN A 358 6.19 7.04 -5.48
N LEU A 359 6.73 8.09 -6.08
CA LEU A 359 7.62 7.97 -7.25
C LEU A 359 9.06 7.69 -6.83
N ARG A 360 9.82 7.00 -7.70
CA ARG A 360 11.24 6.68 -7.48
C ARG A 360 12.11 7.36 -8.53
N TYR A 361 12.96 8.27 -8.09
CA TYR A 361 13.80 9.07 -9.00
C TYR A 361 15.28 8.67 -9.03
N THR A 362 15.69 7.59 -8.36
CA THR A 362 17.11 7.22 -8.22
C THR A 362 17.82 7.03 -9.56
N ARG A 363 17.09 6.56 -10.58
CA ARG A 363 17.62 6.35 -11.94
C ARG A 363 17.73 7.63 -12.77
N LEU A 364 17.12 8.73 -12.32
CA LEU A 364 17.25 10.05 -12.98
C LEU A 364 18.39 10.89 -12.44
N PHE A 365 18.99 10.53 -11.30
CA PHE A 365 20.07 11.33 -10.70
C PHE A 365 21.24 11.64 -11.65
N PRO A 366 21.70 10.71 -12.52
CA PRO A 366 22.74 11.04 -13.50
C PRO A 366 22.38 12.18 -14.46
N LEU A 367 21.08 12.36 -14.80
CA LEU A 367 20.60 13.44 -15.66
C LEU A 367 20.40 14.76 -14.93
N LEU A 368 20.15 14.69 -13.62
CA LEU A 368 19.91 15.85 -12.76
C LEU A 368 21.24 16.46 -12.28
N GLU A 369 22.27 15.63 -12.18
CA GLU A 369 23.65 16.03 -11.90
C GLU A 369 24.30 16.58 -13.17
N ARG A 370 25.03 17.69 -13.02
CA ARG A 370 25.81 18.28 -14.10
C ARG A 370 27.26 17.80 -14.01
N ASN A 371 28.01 17.98 -15.10
CA ASN A 371 29.44 17.71 -15.12
C ASN A 371 30.15 18.41 -13.94
N PRO A 372 31.21 17.81 -13.36
CA PRO A 372 31.94 18.40 -12.25
C PRO A 372 32.44 19.80 -12.62
N GLY A 373 31.97 20.83 -11.90
CA GLY A 373 32.36 22.23 -12.11
C GLY A 373 31.24 23.17 -12.60
N GLU A 374 30.10 22.64 -13.06
CA GLU A 374 28.92 23.44 -13.36
C GLU A 374 27.88 23.35 -12.22
N SER A 375 27.15 24.44 -11.96
CA SER A 375 26.03 24.44 -11.03
C SER A 375 25.03 23.33 -11.40
N GLN A 376 24.60 22.52 -10.42
CA GLN A 376 23.65 21.42 -10.62
C GLN A 376 22.48 21.86 -11.51
N ARG A 377 22.14 21.04 -12.50
CA ARG A 377 21.00 21.31 -13.39
C ARG A 377 19.71 21.24 -12.58
N GLY A 378 19.52 20.17 -11.80
CA GLY A 378 18.40 20.02 -10.88
C GLY A 378 17.02 19.94 -11.55
N TRP A 379 16.95 19.73 -12.87
CA TRP A 379 15.70 19.49 -13.59
C TRP A 379 15.95 18.67 -14.86
N VAL A 380 14.92 17.95 -15.34
CA VAL A 380 14.91 17.22 -16.61
C VAL A 380 13.52 17.33 -17.25
N SER A 381 13.44 17.64 -18.55
CA SER A 381 12.20 17.58 -19.33
C SER A 381 12.07 16.26 -20.08
N GLY A 382 10.83 15.82 -20.29
CA GLY A 382 10.53 14.55 -20.94
C GLY A 382 9.05 14.36 -21.16
N SER A 383 8.68 13.14 -21.51
CA SER A 383 7.29 12.67 -21.52
C SER A 383 7.16 11.53 -20.53
N MET A 384 6.02 11.43 -19.85
CA MET A 384 5.72 10.30 -18.97
C MET A 384 4.57 9.45 -19.52
N LEU A 385 4.65 8.16 -19.28
CA LEU A 385 3.58 7.19 -19.52
C LEU A 385 3.20 6.56 -18.19
N THR A 386 1.93 6.65 -17.83
CA THR A 386 1.36 5.97 -16.67
C THR A 386 0.51 4.81 -17.13
N VAL A 387 0.81 3.60 -16.63
CA VAL A 387 0.06 2.37 -16.90
C VAL A 387 -0.67 1.96 -15.63
N PHE A 388 -1.99 2.04 -15.65
CA PHE A 388 -2.83 1.68 -14.51
C PHE A 388 -2.95 0.17 -14.33
N ASN A 389 -2.85 -0.29 -13.10
CA ASN A 389 -3.08 -1.68 -12.75
C ASN A 389 -4.58 -1.93 -12.56
N VAL A 390 -5.14 -2.80 -13.40
CA VAL A 390 -6.57 -3.17 -13.37
C VAL A 390 -6.96 -3.81 -12.03
N THR A 391 -6.04 -4.45 -11.32
CA THR A 391 -6.32 -5.08 -10.01
C THR A 391 -6.23 -4.12 -8.83
N GLN A 392 -5.77 -2.88 -9.04
CA GLN A 392 -5.63 -1.84 -8.01
C GLN A 392 -6.40 -0.59 -8.42
N ASN A 393 -7.66 -0.76 -8.83
CA ASN A 393 -8.51 0.33 -9.29
C ASN A 393 -9.62 0.58 -8.27
N TYR A 394 -9.33 1.43 -7.28
CA TYR A 394 -10.27 1.82 -6.23
C TYR A 394 -10.96 3.14 -6.59
N ASP A 395 -12.06 3.44 -5.90
CA ASP A 395 -12.78 4.70 -6.12
C ASP A 395 -11.91 5.91 -5.74
N ASP A 396 -11.11 5.78 -4.69
CA ASP A 396 -10.24 6.80 -4.10
C ASP A 396 -8.82 6.84 -4.68
N ALA A 397 -8.26 5.73 -5.17
CA ALA A 397 -6.95 5.73 -5.83
C ALA A 397 -6.75 4.57 -6.81
N ARG A 398 -5.79 4.73 -7.71
CA ARG A 398 -5.42 3.72 -8.72
C ARG A 398 -3.94 3.40 -8.65
N GLY A 399 -3.59 2.16 -8.34
CA GLY A 399 -2.22 1.66 -8.46
C GLY A 399 -1.73 1.73 -9.90
N CYS A 400 -0.47 2.14 -10.11
CA CYS A 400 0.07 2.35 -11.44
C CYS A 400 1.59 2.13 -11.51
N SER A 401 2.08 1.97 -12.75
CA SER A 401 3.50 2.03 -13.08
C SER A 401 3.77 3.26 -13.93
N VAL A 402 4.87 3.96 -13.66
CA VAL A 402 5.22 5.23 -14.31
C VAL A 402 6.56 5.09 -15.00
N VAL A 403 6.60 5.35 -16.31
CA VAL A 403 7.82 5.37 -17.10
C VAL A 403 8.04 6.78 -17.65
N PHE A 404 9.22 7.35 -17.42
CA PHE A 404 9.60 8.67 -17.89
C PHE A 404 10.63 8.59 -19.01
N PHE A 405 10.37 9.27 -20.12
CA PHE A 405 11.21 9.33 -21.30
C PHE A 405 11.85 10.72 -21.36
N PRO A 406 13.11 10.90 -20.91
CA PRO A 406 13.78 12.18 -20.96
C PRO A 406 13.99 12.65 -22.41
N GLU A 407 13.89 13.95 -22.66
CA GLU A 407 14.18 14.55 -23.98
C GLU A 407 15.65 14.39 -24.37
N GLU A 408 16.52 14.37 -23.35
CA GLU A 408 17.95 14.16 -23.51
C GLU A 408 18.30 12.69 -23.23
N PRO A 409 19.18 12.07 -24.05
CA PRO A 409 19.60 10.69 -23.82
C PRO A 409 20.41 10.58 -22.52
N LEU A 410 20.24 9.44 -21.84
CA LEU A 410 21.01 9.00 -20.67
C LEU A 410 22.47 8.69 -20.97
#